data_AF-F7QQJ4-F1
#
_entry.id   AF-F7QQJ4-F1
#
_cell.length_a   1.000
_cell.length_b   1.000
_cell.length_c   1.000
_cell.angle_alpha   90.00
_cell.angle_beta   90.00
_cell.angle_gamma   90.00
#
_symmetry.space_group_name_H-M   'P 1'
#
loop_
_entity.id
_entity.type
_entity.pdbx_description
1 polymer ?
#
loop_
_entity_poly.entity_id
_entity_poly.type
_entity_poly.pdbx_seq_one_letter_code
_entity_poly.pdbx_strand_id
1 'polypeptide(L)' 'MDITQPALAEMAGLGLSTIVDFEKSRRDVSRDAVHAIRKALEAAGIQFIAENGAGPGVRLRK' A
#
# COMPACT_ATOMS: atom_id res chain seq x y z
N MET A 1 13.16 -3.56 3.61
CA MET A 1 12.50 -2.69 2.62
C MET A 1 12.12 -1.47 3.40
N ASP A 2 12.87 -0.40 3.22
CA ASP A 2 12.91 0.69 4.21
C ASP A 2 12.10 1.87 3.67
N ILE A 3 10.83 1.62 3.34
CA ILE A 3 9.89 2.67 2.92
C ILE A 3 9.30 3.27 4.20
N THR A 4 9.53 4.57 4.39
CA THR A 4 8.96 5.32 5.50
C THR A 4 7.53 5.79 5.15
N GLN A 5 6.71 6.08 6.16
CA GLN A 5 5.35 6.60 5.94
C GLN A 5 5.33 7.89 5.09
N PRO A 6 6.25 8.87 5.28
CA PRO A 6 6.33 10.03 4.40
C PRO A 6 6.67 9.67 2.96
N ALA A 7 7.61 8.75 2.74
CA ALA A 7 7.95 8.30 1.39
C ALA A 7 6.77 7.60 0.71
N LEU A 8 6.04 6.75 1.42
CA LEU A 8 4.84 6.10 0.89
C LEU A 8 3.74 7.12 0.57
N ALA A 9 3.57 8.14 1.41
CA ALA A 9 2.62 9.22 1.17
C ALA A 9 2.94 9.99 -0.12
N GLU A 10 4.21 10.34 -0.31
CA GLU A 10 4.68 11.00 -1.54
C GLU A 10 4.47 10.12 -2.78
N MET A 11 4.89 8.85 -2.71
CA MET A 11 4.75 7.90 -3.82
C MET A 11 3.27 7.63 -4.19
N ALA A 12 2.37 7.63 -3.20
CA ALA A 12 0.94 7.43 -3.42
C ALA A 12 0.19 8.73 -3.78
N GLY A 13 0.82 9.90 -3.67
CA GLY A 13 0.16 11.20 -3.84
C GLY A 13 -0.91 11.47 -2.78
N LEU A 14 -0.71 10.95 -1.56
CA LEU A 14 -1.65 11.07 -0.44
C LEU A 14 -1.06 11.90 0.69
N GLY A 15 -1.92 12.42 1.57
CA GLY A 15 -1.48 13.04 2.82
C GLY A 15 -0.93 11.99 3.80
N LEU A 16 0.06 12.37 4.61
CA LEU A 16 0.64 11.49 5.63
C LEU A 16 -0.42 10.94 6.61
N SER A 17 -1.42 11.74 6.97
CA SER A 17 -2.53 11.30 7.83
C SER A 17 -3.32 10.15 7.22
N THR A 18 -3.52 10.13 5.90
CA THR A 18 -4.21 9.04 5.19
C THR A 18 -3.43 7.74 5.29
N ILE A 19 -2.09 7.79 5.16
CA ILE A 19 -1.23 6.61 5.34
C ILE A 19 -1.30 6.11 6.79
N VAL A 20 -1.19 6.99 7.77
CA VAL A 20 -1.25 6.63 9.20
C VAL A 20 -2.60 6.01 9.56
N ASP A 21 -3.71 6.55 9.04
CA ASP A 21 -5.03 6.01 9.29
C ASP A 21 -5.24 4.65 8.64
N PHE A 22 -4.72 4.47 7.42
CA PHE A 22 -4.74 3.19 6.71
C PHE A 22 -3.96 2.12 7.49
N GLU A 23 -2.71 2.40 7.88
CA GLU A 23 -1.86 1.43 8.58
C GLU A 23 -2.39 1.07 9.97
N LYS A 24 -3.01 2.01 10.66
CA LYS A 24 -3.57 1.78 12.00
C LYS A 24 -5.02 1.30 11.99
N SER A 25 -5.63 1.13 10.81
CA SER A 25 -7.05 0.80 10.65
C SER A 25 -7.97 1.69 11.50
N ARG A 26 -7.60 2.97 11.68
CA ARG A 26 -8.35 3.90 12.55
C ARG A 26 -9.64 4.39 11.90
N ARG A 27 -9.64 4.46 10.57
CA ARG A 27 -10.76 4.91 9.73
C ARG A 27 -10.72 4.16 8.40
N ASP A 28 -11.89 3.95 7.82
CA ASP A 28 -11.98 3.52 6.43
C ASP A 28 -11.43 4.63 5.52
N VAL A 29 -10.35 4.32 4.81
CA VAL A 29 -9.84 5.18 3.74
C VAL A 29 -10.59 4.90 2.44
N SER A 30 -10.66 5.88 1.55
CA SER A 30 -11.39 5.72 0.29
C SER A 30 -10.78 4.61 -0.56
N ARG A 31 -11.61 4.00 -1.42
CA ARG A 31 -11.15 2.98 -2.39
C ARG A 31 -10.03 3.53 -3.30
N ASP A 32 -10.11 4.79 -3.67
CA ASP A 32 -9.08 5.46 -4.48
C ASP A 32 -7.75 5.57 -3.73
N ALA A 33 -7.78 5.91 -2.43
CA ALA A 33 -6.58 5.93 -1.59
C ALA A 33 -5.97 4.53 -1.45
N VAL A 34 -6.79 3.49 -1.23
CA VAL A 34 -6.30 2.10 -1.21
C VAL A 34 -5.63 1.72 -2.53
N HIS A 35 -6.22 2.12 -3.66
CA HIS A 35 -5.68 1.83 -4.98
C HIS A 35 -4.36 2.57 -5.25
N ALA A 36 -4.26 3.83 -4.81
CA ALA A 36 -3.03 4.61 -4.88
C ALA A 36 -1.90 4.00 -4.03
N ILE A 37 -2.20 3.57 -2.80
CA ILE A 37 -1.24 2.88 -1.92
C ILE A 37 -0.75 1.57 -2.57
N ARG A 38 -1.68 0.76 -3.10
CA ARG A 38 -1.32 -0.48 -3.81
C ARG A 38 -0.36 -0.21 -4.96
N LYS A 39 -0.67 0.77 -5.82
CA LYS A 39 0.19 1.15 -6.96
C LYS A 39 1.57 1.63 -6.53
N ALA A 40 1.64 2.45 -5.47
CA ALA A 40 2.90 2.93 -4.93
C ALA A 40 3.79 1.77 -4.44
N LEU A 41 3.21 0.82 -3.71
CA LEU A 41 3.90 -0.38 -3.26
C LEU A 41 4.33 -1.27 -4.45
N GLU A 42 3.50 -1.39 -5.48
CA GLU A 42 3.85 -2.14 -6.70
C GLU A 42 5.01 -1.51 -7.46
N ALA A 43 5.03 -0.19 -7.57
CA ALA A 43 6.13 0.58 -8.14
C ALA A 43 7.42 0.42 -7.31
N ALA A 44 7.29 0.22 -5.99
CA ALA A 44 8.41 -0.09 -5.10
C ALA A 44 8.92 -1.54 -5.20
N GLY A 45 8.34 -2.34 -6.11
CA GLY A 45 8.75 -3.73 -6.33
C GLY A 45 7.93 -4.76 -5.54
N ILE A 46 6.85 -4.36 -4.86
CA ILE A 46 5.89 -5.31 -4.29
C ILE A 46 5.01 -5.88 -5.41
N GLN A 47 4.62 -7.12 -5.31
CA GLN A 47 3.63 -7.73 -6.19
C GLN A 47 2.54 -8.33 -5.32
N PHE A 48 1.32 -7.80 -5.46
CA PHE A 48 0.15 -8.39 -4.84
C PHE A 48 -0.32 -9.56 -5.69
N ILE A 49 -0.48 -10.72 -5.06
CA ILE A 49 -0.93 -11.93 -5.74
C ILE A 49 -2.41 -12.10 -5.41
N ALA A 50 -3.24 -12.19 -6.44
CA ALA A 50 -4.65 -12.50 -6.28
C ALA A 50 -4.81 -13.90 -5.67
N GLU A 51 -5.90 -14.09 -4.94
CA GLU A 51 -6.18 -15.33 -4.22
C GLU A 51 -6.43 -16.49 -5.22
N ASN A 52 -5.37 -17.25 -5.52
CA ASN A 52 -5.44 -18.42 -6.41
C ASN A 52 -5.40 -19.73 -5.58
N GLY A 53 -6.09 -19.76 -4.43
CA GLY A 53 -6.29 -20.98 -3.63
C GLY A 53 -5.39 -21.17 -2.39
N ALA A 54 -4.52 -20.21 -2.05
CA ALA A 54 -3.66 -20.23 -0.84
C ALA A 54 -3.86 -19.02 0.09
N GLY A 55 -4.93 -18.25 -0.12
CA GLY A 55 -5.17 -16.96 0.57
C GLY A 55 -4.44 -15.77 -0.08
N PRO A 56 -4.76 -14.54 0.35
CA PRO A 56 -4.12 -13.32 -0.15
C PRO A 56 -2.63 -13.29 0.22
N GLY A 57 -1.77 -12.88 -0.73
CA GLY A 57 -0.31 -12.88 -0.54
C GLY A 57 0.42 -11.72 -1.21
N VAL A 58 1.65 -11.49 -0.77
CA VAL A 58 2.57 -10.50 -1.34
C VAL A 58 3.91 -11.16 -1.70
N ARG A 59 4.51 -10.75 -2.81
CA ARG A 59 5.85 -11.16 -3.24
C ARG A 59 6.71 -9.94 -3.51
N LEU A 60 8.00 -10.02 -3.18
CA LEU A 60 8.98 -9.02 -3.60
C LEU A 60 9.52 -9.39 -4.97
N ARG A 61 9.56 -8.44 -5.90
CA ARG A 61 10.32 -8.60 -7.15
C ARG A 61 11.81 -8.73 -6.79
N LYS A 62 12.51 -9.61 -7.50
CA LYS A 62 13.98 -9.72 -7.42
C LYS A 62 14.64 -8.48 -7.99
#